data_AF-A0A9E6AHA1-F1
#
_entry.id   AF-A0A9E6AHA1-F1
#
_cell.length_a   1.000
_cell.length_b   1.000
_cell.length_c   1.000
_cell.angle_alpha   90.00
_cell.angle_beta   90.00
_cell.angle_gamma   90.00
#
_symmetry.space_group_name_H-M   'P 1'
#
loop_
_entity.id
_entity.type
_entity.pdbx_description
1 polymer ?
#
loop_
_entity_poly.entity_id
_entity_poly.type
_entity_poly.pdbx_seq_one_letter_code
_entity_poly.pdbx_strand_id
1 'polypeptide(L)'
;HHVSVLAAKAAAPIGAIMTMIALATGAIWGQPMWGTWWEWDPRLTAFLILFLFYLGYIALWAALENPDTAADLTSIVCLVGSVFAVISRYAINFWNQGLHQGASLSLDAEENVSDVFWQPLVICIVGFILLFVALLLVRTRTEIRARRLMALKLRERTA
;
A
#
# COMPACT_ATOMS: atom_id res chain seq x y z
N HIS A 1 2.00 4.72 -22.04
CA HIS A 1 1.49 5.41 -20.82
C HIS A 1 0.21 4.82 -20.22
N HIS A 2 -0.73 4.21 -20.97
CA HIS A 2 -2.00 3.74 -20.37
C HIS A 2 -1.89 2.55 -19.40
N VAL A 3 -0.91 1.65 -19.57
CA VAL A 3 -0.83 0.43 -18.74
C VAL A 3 -0.38 0.72 -17.32
N SER A 4 0.54 1.67 -17.10
CA SER A 4 1.02 2.04 -15.76
C SER A 4 -0.10 2.66 -14.92
N VAL A 5 -0.96 3.50 -15.53
CA VAL A 5 -2.14 4.07 -14.86
C VAL A 5 -3.12 2.96 -14.45
N LEU A 6 -3.40 2.01 -15.34
CA LEU A 6 -4.27 0.87 -15.02
C LEU A 6 -3.64 -0.04 -13.95
N ALA A 7 -2.33 -0.21 -13.95
CA ALA A 7 -1.60 -0.95 -12.93
C ALA A 7 -1.66 -0.24 -11.56
N ALA A 8 -1.48 1.08 -11.52
CA ALA A 8 -1.63 1.88 -10.29
C ALA A 8 -3.07 1.82 -9.76
N LYS A 9 -4.06 1.96 -10.65
CA LYS A 9 -5.48 1.79 -10.32
C LYS A 9 -5.78 0.40 -9.76
N ALA A 10 -5.19 -0.63 -10.34
CA ALA A 10 -5.31 -1.99 -9.86
C ALA A 10 -4.58 -2.21 -8.51
N ALA A 11 -3.44 -1.56 -8.29
CA ALA A 11 -2.68 -1.69 -7.04
C ALA A 11 -3.42 -1.07 -5.85
N ALA A 12 -4.15 0.04 -6.05
CA ALA A 12 -4.67 0.84 -4.95
C ALA A 12 -5.58 0.07 -3.97
N PRO A 13 -6.58 -0.74 -4.41
CA PRO A 13 -7.39 -1.52 -3.48
C PRO A 13 -6.61 -2.61 -2.74
N ILE A 14 -5.58 -3.18 -3.37
CA ILE A 14 -4.73 -4.19 -2.73
C ILE A 14 -3.91 -3.53 -1.61
N GLY A 15 -3.28 -2.39 -1.92
CA GLY A 15 -2.53 -1.60 -0.96
C GLY A 15 -3.41 -1.10 0.20
N ALA A 16 -4.63 -0.63 -0.09
CA ALA A 16 -5.60 -0.21 0.93
C ALA A 16 -5.91 -1.34 1.92
N ILE A 17 -6.23 -2.53 1.42
CA ILE A 17 -6.57 -3.69 2.27
C ILE A 17 -5.34 -4.14 3.07
N MET A 18 -4.16 -4.24 2.45
CA MET A 18 -2.94 -4.62 3.17
C MET A 18 -2.57 -3.61 4.27
N THR A 19 -2.73 -2.31 4.01
CA THR A 19 -2.47 -1.25 4.99
C THR A 19 -3.48 -1.30 6.14
N MET A 20 -4.76 -1.52 5.84
CA MET A 20 -5.82 -1.70 6.84
C MET A 20 -5.58 -2.93 7.72
N ILE A 21 -5.22 -4.06 7.12
CA ILE A 21 -4.88 -5.28 7.86
C ILE A 21 -3.69 -4.99 8.77
N ALA A 22 -2.62 -4.37 8.26
CA ALA A 22 -1.45 -4.04 9.05
C ALA A 22 -1.76 -3.09 10.22
N LEU A 23 -2.62 -2.07 10.02
CA LEU A 23 -3.09 -1.20 11.10
C LEU A 23 -3.90 -1.98 12.15
N ALA A 24 -4.84 -2.82 11.72
CA ALA A 24 -5.69 -3.59 12.62
C ALA A 24 -4.90 -4.64 13.41
N THR A 25 -4.10 -5.46 12.73
CA THR A 25 -3.27 -6.47 13.39
C THR A 25 -2.16 -5.84 14.22
N GLY A 26 -1.64 -4.68 13.80
CA GLY A 26 -0.68 -3.88 14.57
C GLY A 26 -1.28 -3.38 15.89
N ALA A 27 -2.50 -2.87 15.87
CA ALA A 27 -3.20 -2.46 17.10
C ALA A 27 -3.49 -3.64 18.04
N ILE A 28 -3.94 -4.78 17.48
CA ILE A 28 -4.19 -6.01 18.24
C ILE A 28 -2.91 -6.52 18.92
N TRP A 29 -1.77 -6.44 18.24
CA TRP A 29 -0.47 -6.80 18.79
C TRP A 29 0.08 -5.73 19.76
N GLY A 30 -0.19 -4.46 19.49
CA GLY A 30 0.30 -3.33 20.30
C GLY A 30 -0.27 -3.32 21.72
N GLN A 31 -1.54 -3.70 21.90
CA GLN A 31 -2.16 -3.71 23.24
C GLN A 31 -1.40 -4.61 24.24
N PRO A 32 -1.12 -5.90 23.97
CA PRO A 32 -0.39 -6.74 24.92
C PRO A 32 1.09 -6.37 25.04
N MET A 33 1.70 -5.77 24.02
CA MET A 33 3.14 -5.49 24.00
C MET A 33 3.51 -4.14 24.61
N TRP A 34 2.66 -3.14 24.45
CA TRP A 34 2.92 -1.75 24.84
C TRP A 34 1.86 -1.15 25.75
N GLY A 35 0.77 -1.88 26.02
CA GLY A 35 -0.34 -1.41 26.87
C GLY A 35 -1.29 -0.43 26.17
N THR A 36 -1.14 -0.20 24.86
CA THR A 36 -2.01 0.70 24.08
C THR A 36 -2.29 0.14 22.69
N TRP A 37 -3.48 0.43 22.15
CA TRP A 37 -3.88 0.08 20.78
C TRP A 37 -3.31 1.04 19.73
N TRP A 38 -2.91 2.25 20.15
CA TRP A 38 -2.44 3.30 19.26
C TRP A 38 -1.48 4.25 19.98
N GLU A 39 -0.49 4.73 19.22
CA GLU A 39 0.44 5.78 19.64
C GLU A 39 0.52 6.81 18.50
N TRP A 40 0.58 8.10 18.85
CA TRP A 40 0.62 9.17 17.85
C TRP A 40 2.04 9.46 17.38
N ASP A 41 2.81 8.41 17.12
CA ASP A 41 4.18 8.53 16.63
C ASP A 41 4.22 8.80 15.11
N PRO A 42 5.34 9.34 14.58
CA PRO A 42 5.44 9.67 13.16
C PRO A 42 5.32 8.47 12.21
N ARG A 43 5.71 7.26 12.64
CA ARG A 43 5.62 6.04 11.81
C ARG A 43 4.17 5.61 11.64
N LEU A 44 3.43 5.46 12.73
CA LEU A 44 2.03 5.04 12.71
C LEU A 44 1.14 6.08 12.07
N THR A 45 1.37 7.36 12.40
CA THR A 45 0.60 8.47 11.82
C THR A 45 0.81 8.55 10.30
N ALA A 46 2.06 8.42 9.82
CA ALA A 46 2.32 8.37 8.38
C ALA A 46 1.67 7.16 7.69
N PHE A 47 1.65 6.00 8.35
CA PHE A 47 1.03 4.79 7.81
C PHE A 47 -0.51 4.91 7.74
N LEU A 48 -1.14 5.55 8.73
CA LEU A 48 -2.57 5.89 8.69
C LEU A 48 -2.88 6.90 7.58
N ILE A 49 -2.06 7.94 7.42
CA ILE A 49 -2.23 8.90 6.34
C ILE A 49 -2.09 8.20 4.98
N LEU A 50 -1.10 7.32 4.79
CA LEU A 50 -0.98 6.49 3.59
C LEU A 50 -2.27 5.70 3.31
N PHE A 51 -2.90 5.10 4.33
CA PHE A 51 -4.18 4.42 4.19
C PHE A 51 -5.28 5.36 3.66
N LEU A 52 -5.39 6.58 4.22
CA LEU A 52 -6.35 7.58 3.75
C LEU A 52 -6.06 8.04 2.31
N PHE A 53 -4.78 8.14 1.91
CA PHE A 53 -4.40 8.40 0.52
C PHE A 53 -4.85 7.28 -0.42
N TYR A 54 -4.76 6.01 -0.02
CA TYR A 54 -5.33 4.91 -0.80
C TYR A 54 -6.85 5.05 -0.95
N LEU A 55 -7.58 5.39 0.12
CA LEU A 55 -9.03 5.61 0.05
C LEU A 55 -9.38 6.79 -0.87
N GLY A 56 -8.66 7.91 -0.75
CA GLY A 56 -8.83 9.08 -1.61
C GLY A 56 -8.53 8.77 -3.08
N TYR A 57 -7.47 8.02 -3.35
CA TYR A 57 -7.12 7.56 -4.70
C TYR A 57 -8.26 6.71 -5.31
N ILE A 58 -8.81 5.76 -4.55
CA ILE A 58 -9.92 4.89 -5.00
C ILE A 58 -11.19 5.71 -5.22
N ALA A 59 -11.50 6.64 -4.30
CA ALA A 59 -12.66 7.50 -4.38
C ALA A 59 -12.63 8.41 -5.62
N LEU A 60 -11.46 8.96 -5.98
CA LEU A 60 -11.30 9.78 -7.18
C LEU A 60 -11.59 8.99 -8.46
N TRP A 61 -11.10 7.75 -8.56
CA TRP A 61 -11.42 6.86 -9.69
C TRP A 61 -12.91 6.49 -9.78
N ALA A 62 -13.63 6.53 -8.65
CA ALA A 62 -15.06 6.26 -8.61
C ALA A 62 -15.92 7.51 -8.89
N ALA A 63 -15.45 8.69 -8.51
CA ALA A 63 -16.20 9.95 -8.60
C ALA A 63 -16.04 10.66 -9.95
N LEU A 64 -14.91 10.47 -10.64
CA LEU A 64 -14.61 11.18 -11.90
C LEU A 64 -15.05 10.37 -13.11
N GLU A 65 -15.89 10.96 -13.95
CA GLU A 65 -16.39 10.33 -15.17
C GLU A 65 -15.32 10.29 -16.29
N ASN A 66 -14.52 11.36 -16.41
CA ASN A 66 -13.45 11.43 -17.40
C ASN A 66 -12.23 10.61 -16.92
N PRO A 67 -11.87 9.51 -17.61
CA PRO A 67 -10.78 8.62 -17.18
C PRO A 67 -9.40 9.27 -17.23
N ASP A 68 -9.18 10.25 -18.11
CA ASP A 68 -7.90 10.94 -18.24
C ASP A 68 -7.75 11.96 -17.10
N THR A 69 -8.81 12.72 -16.77
CA THR A 69 -8.84 13.58 -15.57
C THR A 69 -8.62 12.78 -14.28
N ALA A 70 -9.26 11.60 -14.18
CA ALA A 70 -9.04 10.70 -13.05
C ALA A 70 -7.58 10.24 -12.96
N ALA A 71 -6.97 9.86 -14.09
CA ALA A 71 -5.57 9.47 -14.15
C ALA A 71 -4.63 10.60 -13.69
N ASP A 72 -4.85 11.83 -14.17
CA ASP A 72 -4.00 12.97 -13.84
C ASP A 72 -4.07 13.33 -12.35
N LEU A 73 -5.27 13.49 -11.81
CA LEU A 73 -5.44 13.84 -10.39
C LEU A 73 -4.94 12.73 -9.47
N THR A 74 -5.21 11.47 -9.80
CA THR A 74 -4.76 10.35 -8.97
C THR A 74 -3.25 10.10 -9.07
N SER A 75 -2.58 10.56 -10.13
CA SER A 75 -1.11 10.51 -10.22
C SER A 75 -0.46 11.39 -9.14
N ILE A 76 -1.01 12.59 -8.89
CA ILE A 76 -0.54 13.50 -7.84
C ILE A 76 -0.78 12.87 -6.47
N VAL A 77 -1.98 12.32 -6.24
CA VAL A 77 -2.32 11.61 -5.00
C VAL A 77 -1.38 10.44 -4.76
N CYS A 78 -1.05 9.67 -5.80
CA CYS A 78 -0.10 8.56 -5.69
C CYS A 78 1.31 9.02 -5.33
N LEU A 79 1.78 10.10 -5.97
CA LEU A 79 3.10 10.67 -5.69
C LEU A 79 3.19 11.16 -4.24
N VAL A 80 2.21 11.94 -3.78
CA VAL A 80 2.18 12.44 -2.39
C VAL A 80 2.01 11.28 -1.40
N GLY A 81 1.14 10.31 -1.68
CA GLY A 81 0.96 9.12 -0.85
C GLY A 81 2.24 8.30 -0.70
N SER A 82 3.06 8.18 -1.76
CA SER A 82 4.34 7.46 -1.70
C SER A 82 5.33 8.06 -0.70
N VAL A 83 5.28 9.38 -0.49
CA VAL A 83 6.10 10.05 0.53
C VAL A 83 5.76 9.54 1.93
N PHE A 84 4.48 9.33 2.23
CA PHE A 84 4.07 8.78 3.53
C PHE A 84 4.53 7.33 3.75
N ALA A 85 4.65 6.53 2.68
CA ALA A 85 5.25 5.20 2.78
C ALA A 85 6.74 5.28 3.19
N VAL A 86 7.49 6.23 2.59
CA VAL A 86 8.91 6.48 2.93
C VAL A 86 9.05 7.00 4.35
N ILE A 87 8.23 8.00 4.74
CA ILE A 87 8.24 8.53 6.10
C ILE A 87 7.94 7.42 7.10
N SER A 88 6.91 6.59 6.87
CA SER A 88 6.57 5.50 7.78
C SER A 88 7.75 4.54 7.99
N ARG A 89 8.46 4.16 6.92
CA ARG A 89 9.63 3.27 7.01
C ARG A 89 10.79 3.90 7.79
N TYR A 90 11.10 5.15 7.52
CA TYR A 90 12.34 5.79 7.98
C TYR A 90 12.15 6.77 9.14
N ALA A 91 10.93 6.97 9.64
CA ALA A 91 10.59 7.91 10.72
C ALA A 91 11.52 7.81 11.93
N ILE A 92 11.94 6.60 12.29
CA ILE A 92 12.84 6.37 13.43
C ILE A 92 14.19 7.09 13.23
N ASN A 93 14.73 7.10 12.01
CA ASN A 93 16.01 7.73 11.68
C ASN A 93 15.96 9.26 11.73
N PHE A 94 14.77 9.86 11.73
CA PHE A 94 14.59 11.30 11.72
C PHE A 94 14.17 11.85 13.09
N TRP A 95 13.27 11.16 13.79
CA TRP A 95 12.67 11.68 15.03
C TRP A 95 13.02 10.88 16.29
N ASN A 96 13.59 9.67 16.20
CA ASN A 96 13.90 8.83 17.36
C ASN A 96 12.75 8.78 18.40
N GLN A 97 11.51 8.70 17.91
CA GLN A 97 10.28 8.76 18.71
C GLN A 97 9.41 7.51 18.47
N GLY A 98 8.61 7.17 19.50
CA GLY A 98 7.64 6.08 19.46
C GLY A 98 8.13 4.81 20.17
N LEU A 99 7.28 3.79 20.10
CA LEU A 99 7.47 2.52 20.82
C LEU A 99 8.13 1.43 19.94
N HIS A 100 8.38 1.76 18.67
CA HIS A 100 8.91 0.83 17.70
C HIS A 100 10.41 0.64 17.87
N GLN A 101 10.86 -0.62 17.89
CA GLN A 101 12.29 -0.91 17.78
C GLN A 101 12.87 -0.54 16.40
N GLY A 102 14.20 -0.58 16.32
CA GLY A 102 14.98 -0.47 15.08
C GLY A 102 14.70 -1.61 14.08
N ALA A 103 15.49 -1.66 13.01
CA ALA A 103 15.29 -2.64 11.95
C ALA A 103 15.61 -4.06 12.42
N SER A 104 14.64 -4.99 12.32
CA SER A 104 14.86 -6.40 12.69
C SER A 104 15.72 -7.20 11.71
N LEU A 105 15.86 -6.71 10.47
CA LEU A 105 16.80 -7.25 9.48
C LEU A 105 17.96 -6.25 9.38
N SER A 106 19.02 -6.52 10.13
CA SER A 106 20.25 -5.71 10.16
C SER A 106 21.41 -6.47 9.53
N LEU A 107 22.37 -5.72 8.97
CA LEU A 107 23.67 -6.28 8.58
C LEU A 107 24.59 -6.48 9.79
N ASP A 108 24.27 -5.84 10.91
CA ASP A 108 24.90 -6.07 12.20
C ASP A 108 24.31 -7.33 12.84
N ALA A 109 25.15 -8.31 13.17
CA ALA A 109 24.73 -9.58 13.73
C ALA A 109 24.17 -9.45 15.17
N GLU A 110 24.55 -8.43 15.93
CA GLU A 110 24.03 -8.19 17.29
C GLU A 110 22.63 -7.57 17.27
N GLU A 111 22.30 -6.80 16.23
CA GLU A 111 20.99 -6.16 16.05
C GLU A 111 20.02 -6.99 15.19
N ASN A 112 20.50 -8.08 14.58
CA ASN A 112 19.68 -8.91 13.69
C ASN A 112 18.75 -9.83 14.46
N VAL A 113 17.60 -10.16 13.86
CA VAL A 113 16.66 -11.12 14.43
C VAL A 113 17.32 -12.50 14.59
N SER A 114 17.04 -13.20 15.70
CA SER A 114 17.56 -14.54 15.94
C SER A 114 17.20 -15.51 14.81
N ASP A 115 18.09 -16.46 14.52
CA ASP A 115 17.95 -17.44 13.44
C ASP A 115 16.63 -18.21 13.45
N VAL A 116 16.09 -18.50 14.64
CA VAL A 116 14.81 -19.21 14.82
C VAL A 116 13.63 -18.46 14.18
N PHE A 117 13.66 -17.12 14.18
CA PHE A 117 12.62 -16.29 13.58
C PHE A 117 12.99 -15.78 12.18
N TRP A 118 14.26 -15.85 11.79
CA TRP A 118 14.73 -15.33 10.51
C TRP A 118 14.08 -16.06 9.32
N GLN A 119 14.08 -17.42 9.34
CA GLN A 119 13.50 -18.20 8.25
C GLN A 119 11.99 -17.96 8.09
N PRO A 120 11.15 -18.06 9.15
CA PRO A 120 9.74 -17.70 9.06
C PRO A 120 9.50 -16.28 8.55
N LEU A 121 10.31 -15.30 9.01
CA LEU A 121 10.19 -13.91 8.59
C LEU A 121 10.40 -13.74 7.09
N VAL A 122 11.48 -14.29 6.54
CA VAL A 122 11.81 -14.18 5.10
C VAL A 122 10.76 -14.89 4.25
N ILE A 123 10.30 -16.08 4.66
CA ILE A 123 9.24 -16.81 3.96
C ILE A 123 7.96 -15.97 3.91
N CYS A 124 7.56 -15.35 5.02
CA CYS A 124 6.40 -14.46 5.06
C CYS A 124 6.59 -13.23 4.16
N ILE A 125 7.74 -12.56 4.20
CA ILE A 125 8.03 -11.40 3.34
C ILE A 125 7.90 -11.77 1.86
N VAL A 126 8.57 -12.84 1.44
CA VAL A 126 8.50 -13.33 0.04
C VAL A 126 7.06 -13.71 -0.31
N GLY A 127 6.37 -14.42 0.58
CA GLY A 127 4.96 -14.81 0.40
C GLY A 127 4.04 -13.61 0.19
N PHE A 128 4.16 -12.56 1.01
CA PHE A 128 3.35 -11.34 0.86
C PHE A 128 3.69 -10.55 -0.40
N ILE A 129 4.98 -10.51 -0.81
CA ILE A 129 5.38 -9.88 -2.08
C ILE A 129 4.78 -10.65 -3.26
N LEU A 130 4.88 -11.98 -3.28
CA LEU A 130 4.31 -12.82 -4.33
C LEU A 130 2.79 -12.70 -4.37
N LEU A 131 2.13 -12.66 -3.20
CA LEU A 131 0.69 -12.43 -3.09
C LEU A 131 0.31 -11.07 -3.70
N PHE A 132 1.01 -10.00 -3.33
CA PHE A 132 0.77 -8.66 -3.90
C PHE A 132 0.93 -8.67 -5.43
N VAL A 133 2.03 -9.23 -5.95
CA VAL A 133 2.30 -9.30 -7.38
C VAL A 133 1.23 -10.13 -8.10
N ALA A 134 0.84 -11.27 -7.56
CA ALA A 134 -0.21 -12.12 -8.15
C ALA A 134 -1.55 -11.38 -8.25
N LEU A 135 -1.98 -10.73 -7.15
CA LEU A 135 -3.21 -9.95 -7.12
C LEU A 135 -3.13 -8.75 -8.08
N LEU A 136 -1.99 -8.06 -8.15
CA LEU A 136 -1.75 -6.94 -9.04
C LEU A 136 -1.86 -7.36 -10.50
N LEU A 137 -1.25 -8.49 -10.89
CA LEU A 137 -1.30 -9.01 -12.26
C LEU A 137 -2.74 -9.39 -12.66
N VAL A 138 -3.46 -10.09 -11.77
CA VAL A 138 -4.87 -10.46 -12.01
C VAL A 138 -5.73 -9.22 -12.18
N ARG A 139 -5.61 -8.25 -11.28
CA ARG A 139 -6.47 -7.06 -11.31
C ARG A 139 -6.11 -6.11 -12.45
N THR A 140 -4.84 -5.96 -12.79
CA THR A 140 -4.41 -5.18 -13.97
C THR A 140 -4.96 -5.79 -15.26
N ARG A 141 -4.93 -7.12 -15.39
CA ARG A 141 -5.55 -7.83 -16.52
C ARG A 141 -7.06 -7.57 -16.58
N THR A 142 -7.75 -7.55 -15.44
CA THR A 142 -9.18 -7.22 -15.36
C THR A 142 -9.45 -5.78 -15.80
N GLU A 143 -8.68 -4.80 -15.34
CA GLU A 143 -8.82 -3.39 -15.76
C GLU A 143 -8.59 -3.20 -17.27
N ILE A 144 -7.57 -3.85 -17.84
CA ILE A 144 -7.32 -3.82 -19.28
C ILE A 144 -8.50 -4.39 -20.06
N ARG A 145 -9.04 -5.54 -19.63
CA ARG A 145 -10.20 -6.17 -20.26
C ARG A 145 -11.45 -5.29 -20.16
N ALA A 146 -11.70 -4.68 -19.01
CA ALA A 146 -12.82 -3.76 -18.80
C ALA A 146 -12.73 -2.54 -19.74
N ARG A 147 -11.55 -1.93 -19.86
CA ARG A 147 -11.33 -0.79 -20.76
C ARG A 147 -11.55 -1.17 -22.24
N ARG A 148 -11.08 -2.35 -22.66
CA ARG A 148 -11.31 -2.86 -24.03
C ARG A 148 -12.79 -3.10 -24.30
N LEU A 149 -13.51 -3.69 -23.35
CA LEU A 149 -14.95 -3.94 -23.48
C LEU A 149 -15.74 -2.63 -23.63
N MET A 150 -15.41 -1.60 -22.85
CA MET A 150 -16.05 -0.28 -22.97
C MET A 150 -15.80 0.36 -24.34
N ALA A 151 -14.57 0.28 -24.86
CA ALA A 151 -14.24 0.81 -26.18
C ALA A 151 -15.00 0.09 -27.32
N LEU A 152 -15.18 -1.24 -27.23
CA LEU A 152 -15.96 -2.01 -28.20
C LEU A 152 -17.45 -1.63 -28.16
N LYS A 153 -18.04 -1.56 -26.96
CA LYS A 153 -19.45 -1.14 -26.79
C LYS A 153 -19.72 0.26 -27.32
N LEU A 154 -18.77 1.18 -27.19
CA LEU A 154 -18.91 2.52 -27.75
C LEU A 154 -18.92 2.49 -29.28
N ARG A 155 -18.02 1.71 -29.90
CA ARG A 155 -17.96 1.54 -31.37
C ARG A 155 -19.25 0.94 -31.93
N GLU A 156 -19.80 -0.08 -31.27
CA GLU A 156 -21.07 -0.69 -31.65
C GLU A 156 -22.25 0.30 -31.61
N ARG A 157 -22.25 1.25 -30.67
CA ARG A 157 -23.31 2.26 -30.56
C ARG A 157 -23.19 3.38 -31.60
N THR A 158 -22.00 3.60 -32.15
CA THR A 158 -21.73 4.64 -33.14
C THR A 158 -21.79 4.13 -34.59
N ALA A 159 -21.90 2.82 -34.78
CA ALA A 159 -22.08 2.15 -36.06
C ALA A 159 -23.57 1.95 -36.36
#